data_AF-A0A0M9FVE6-F1
#
_entry.id   AF-A0A0M9FVE6-F1
#
_cell.length_a   1.000
_cell.length_b   1.000
_cell.length_c   1.000
_cell.angle_alpha   90.00
_cell.angle_beta   90.00
_cell.angle_gamma   90.00
#
_symmetry.space_group_name_H-M   'P 1'
#
loop_
_entity.id
_entity.type
_entity.pdbx_description
1 polymer ?
#
loop_
_entity_poly.entity_id
_entity_poly.type
_entity_poly.pdbx_seq_one_letter_code
_entity_poly.pdbx_strand_id
1 'polypeptide(L)'
;MRRTVILLDQTTGPHKAYKYTYMPDPRKLAPIETTMRTEVLPVVIRPPTSYVPNHEVFLEKCDIHRLAPTSDFKATFKDWNDLMTCSKRELRNRGVPVMTRRAIRSAVLAFQNGNPPERFDTKEEWLYYKQFKTKDYSYRVIPELPEKYRPHQNGIDQAPVPDYYEINQMPEWAVKEEKRLAEKKSSS
;
A
#
# COMPACT_ATOMS: atom_id res chain seq x y z
N MET A 1 23.34 55.57 59.76
CA MET A 1 22.11 54.84 60.18
C MET A 1 21.39 54.34 58.94
N ARG A 2 21.13 53.03 58.89
CA ARG A 2 20.50 52.31 57.77
C ARG A 2 19.04 52.76 57.60
N ARG A 3 18.67 53.34 56.44
CA ARG A 3 17.27 53.41 56.02
C ARG A 3 16.88 52.03 55.49
N THR A 4 16.50 51.16 56.41
CA THR A 4 15.84 49.89 56.12
C THR A 4 14.47 50.18 55.49
N VAL A 5 14.35 49.89 54.20
CA VAL A 5 13.19 49.26 53.55
C VAL A 5 11.81 49.72 54.09
N ILE A 6 11.27 50.82 53.58
CA ILE A 6 9.81 51.08 53.62
C ILE A 6 9.31 50.91 52.19
N LEU A 7 9.31 49.67 51.71
CA LEU A 7 8.74 49.32 50.43
C LEU A 7 8.02 48.00 50.65
N LEU A 8 6.76 47.95 50.19
CA LEU A 8 5.96 46.75 49.91
C LEU A 8 4.91 46.30 50.95
N ASP A 9 3.99 47.19 51.32
CA ASP A 9 2.69 46.75 51.88
C ASP A 9 1.50 47.44 51.21
N GLN A 10 1.60 47.63 49.89
CA GLN A 10 0.50 48.16 49.09
C GLN A 10 -0.09 47.05 48.21
N THR A 11 -1.39 46.79 48.41
CA THR A 11 -2.17 45.95 47.48
C THR A 11 -2.12 46.52 46.06
N THR A 12 -1.95 45.61 45.10
CA THR A 12 -1.73 45.93 43.68
C THR A 12 -2.98 46.54 43.05
N GLY A 13 -2.81 47.68 42.38
CA GLY A 13 -3.88 48.38 41.67
C GLY A 13 -4.52 49.54 42.43
N PRO A 14 -5.27 50.41 41.73
CA PRO A 14 -5.76 51.67 42.30
C PRO A 14 -6.92 51.48 43.26
N HIS A 15 -7.77 50.46 43.07
CA HIS A 15 -8.99 50.30 43.84
C HIS A 15 -8.77 49.77 45.26
N LYS A 16 -7.76 48.91 45.49
CA LYS A 16 -7.37 48.30 46.78
C LYS A 16 -8.46 47.57 47.60
N ALA A 17 -9.73 47.65 47.19
CA ALA A 17 -10.88 47.02 47.83
C ALA A 17 -11.31 45.70 47.15
N TYR A 18 -10.89 45.46 45.91
CA TYR A 18 -11.27 44.28 45.14
C TYR A 18 -10.20 43.20 45.20
N LYS A 19 -10.62 41.93 45.31
CA LYS A 19 -9.75 40.75 45.28
C LYS A 19 -8.96 40.63 43.95
N TYR A 20 -9.58 41.01 42.84
CA TYR A 20 -8.96 41.01 41.51
C TYR A 20 -9.02 42.42 40.92
N THR A 21 -7.86 43.03 40.68
CA THR A 21 -7.74 44.40 40.18
C THR A 21 -8.46 44.62 38.84
N TYR A 22 -8.35 43.65 37.94
CA TYR A 22 -8.97 43.70 36.61
C TYR A 22 -10.36 43.05 36.56
N MET A 23 -10.85 42.53 37.69
CA MET A 23 -12.13 41.84 37.82
C MET A 23 -12.48 40.94 36.61
N PRO A 24 -11.70 39.87 36.35
CA PRO A 24 -11.99 38.98 35.24
C PRO A 24 -13.34 38.27 35.47
N ASP A 25 -13.93 37.77 34.39
CA ASP A 25 -15.09 36.86 34.49
C ASP A 25 -14.73 35.70 35.44
N PRO A 26 -15.56 35.41 36.47
CA PRO A 26 -15.30 34.32 37.41
C PRO A 26 -15.02 32.97 36.75
N ARG A 27 -15.57 32.71 35.55
CA ARG A 27 -15.33 31.47 34.78
C ARG A 27 -13.90 31.37 34.25
N LYS A 28 -13.19 32.48 34.08
CA LYS A 28 -11.76 32.49 33.71
C LYS A 28 -10.89 31.85 34.79
N LEU A 29 -11.35 31.90 36.04
CA LEU A 29 -10.63 31.39 37.20
C LEU A 29 -11.06 29.95 37.55
N ALA A 30 -12.08 29.40 36.87
CA ALA A 30 -12.48 28.03 37.05
C ALA A 30 -11.40 27.08 36.46
N PRO A 31 -10.98 26.04 37.19
CA PRO A 31 -10.01 25.08 36.68
C PRO A 31 -10.61 24.22 35.56
N ILE A 32 -9.74 23.67 34.72
CA ILE A 32 -10.10 22.68 33.70
C ILE A 32 -9.34 21.40 34.02
N GLU A 33 -10.06 20.37 34.46
CA GLU A 33 -9.50 19.03 34.67
C GLU A 33 -9.40 18.28 33.34
N THR A 34 -8.47 17.34 33.24
CA THR A 34 -8.27 16.52 32.03
C THR A 34 -8.14 15.06 32.40
N THR A 35 -8.86 14.18 31.68
CA THR A 35 -8.73 12.73 31.77
C THR A 35 -8.18 12.17 30.48
N MET A 36 -7.27 11.21 30.57
CA MET A 36 -6.63 10.61 29.41
C MET A 36 -7.41 9.39 28.92
N ARG A 37 -7.41 9.16 27.60
CA ARG A 37 -8.10 7.99 27.04
C ARG A 37 -7.58 6.67 27.62
N THR A 38 -6.29 6.61 27.96
CA THR A 38 -5.66 5.44 28.58
C THR A 38 -6.19 5.12 29.97
N GLU A 39 -6.77 6.09 30.68
CA GLU A 39 -7.46 5.86 31.97
C GLU A 39 -8.81 5.17 31.74
N VAL A 40 -9.46 5.44 30.60
CA VAL A 40 -10.76 4.88 30.25
C VAL A 40 -10.62 3.52 29.57
N LEU A 41 -9.69 3.38 28.63
CA LEU A 41 -9.46 2.16 27.85
C LEU A 41 -7.96 1.86 27.73
N PRO A 42 -7.51 0.65 28.12
CA PRO A 42 -6.11 0.26 27.94
C PRO A 42 -5.78 0.06 26.46
N VAL A 43 -4.52 0.32 26.11
CA VAL A 43 -3.96 -0.05 24.80
C VAL A 43 -3.28 -1.41 24.95
N VAL A 44 -3.89 -2.45 24.39
CA VAL A 44 -3.35 -3.81 24.39
C VAL A 44 -2.64 -4.07 23.07
N ILE A 45 -1.50 -4.76 23.13
CA ILE A 45 -0.73 -5.18 21.96
C ILE A 45 -0.85 -6.70 21.85
N ARG A 46 -1.46 -7.20 20.77
CA ARG A 46 -1.42 -8.63 20.45
C ARG A 46 0.00 -9.11 20.14
N PRO A 47 0.42 -10.30 20.61
CA PRO A 47 1.72 -10.86 20.27
C PRO A 47 1.79 -11.27 18.78
N PRO A 48 3.00 -11.39 18.22
CA PRO A 48 3.17 -11.96 16.88
C PRO A 48 2.68 -13.42 16.86
N THR A 49 2.04 -13.80 15.75
CA THR A 49 1.52 -15.16 15.55
C THR A 49 2.44 -15.95 14.63
N SER A 50 2.21 -17.26 14.47
CA SER A 50 2.94 -18.07 13.47
C SER A 50 2.76 -17.55 12.04
N TYR A 51 1.58 -17.00 11.72
CA TYR A 51 1.32 -16.39 10.42
C TYR A 51 2.14 -15.11 10.19
N VAL A 52 2.38 -14.34 11.25
CA VAL A 52 3.19 -13.12 11.19
C VAL A 52 4.17 -13.08 12.37
N PRO A 53 5.32 -13.75 12.24
CA PRO A 53 6.27 -13.90 13.36
C PRO A 53 7.04 -12.61 13.64
N ASN A 54 7.25 -11.77 12.63
CA ASN A 54 8.08 -10.57 12.70
C ASN A 54 7.31 -9.35 12.14
N HIS A 55 7.72 -8.17 12.59
CA HIS A 55 7.17 -6.90 12.08
C HIS A 55 7.49 -6.69 10.59
N GLU A 56 8.61 -7.21 10.11
CA GLU A 56 8.97 -7.15 8.69
C GLU A 56 8.02 -7.99 7.82
N VAL A 57 7.74 -9.22 8.26
CA VAL A 57 6.79 -10.12 7.59
C VAL A 57 5.39 -9.53 7.61
N PHE A 58 5.01 -8.81 8.68
CA PHE A 58 3.74 -8.07 8.73
C PHE A 58 3.66 -7.03 7.63
N LEU A 59 4.72 -6.24 7.46
CA LEU A 59 4.81 -5.19 6.46
C LEU A 59 4.83 -5.74 5.03
N GLU A 60 5.43 -6.91 4.81
CA GLU A 60 5.37 -7.64 3.53
C GLU A 60 3.94 -8.11 3.23
N LYS A 61 3.27 -8.73 4.20
CA LYS A 61 1.87 -9.19 4.03
C LYS A 61 0.89 -8.05 3.79
N CYS A 62 1.20 -6.86 4.29
CA CYS A 62 0.40 -5.65 4.04
C CYS A 62 0.68 -5.02 2.66
N ASP A 63 1.73 -5.44 1.96
CA ASP A 63 2.22 -4.78 0.75
C ASP A 63 1.46 -5.27 -0.50
N ILE A 64 0.20 -4.87 -0.57
CA ILE A 64 -0.75 -5.32 -1.60
C ILE A 64 -0.87 -4.30 -2.74
N HIS A 65 -0.67 -3.02 -2.43
CA HIS A 65 -1.01 -1.93 -3.34
C HIS A 65 0.25 -1.18 -3.79
N ARG A 66 0.42 -1.03 -5.10
CA ARG A 66 1.64 -0.42 -5.69
C ARG A 66 1.95 1.00 -5.22
N LEU A 67 0.92 1.81 -4.91
CA LEU A 67 1.10 3.19 -4.38
C LEU A 67 1.26 3.25 -2.86
N ALA A 68 1.21 2.12 -2.17
CA ALA A 68 1.40 2.02 -0.73
C ALA A 68 2.46 0.95 -0.42
N PRO A 69 3.73 1.18 -0.80
CA PRO A 69 4.80 0.19 -0.59
C PRO A 69 5.09 0.07 0.91
N THR A 70 4.44 -0.86 1.60
CA THR A 70 4.61 -1.01 3.06
C THR A 70 5.89 -1.76 3.41
N SER A 71 6.32 -2.66 2.53
CA SER A 71 7.53 -3.48 2.66
C SER A 71 8.83 -2.65 2.62
N ASP A 72 8.84 -1.51 1.95
CA ASP A 72 10.00 -0.61 1.88
C ASP A 72 10.35 0.03 3.25
N PHE A 73 9.39 0.07 4.18
CA PHE A 73 9.55 0.75 5.47
C PHE A 73 9.90 -0.20 6.63
N LYS A 74 10.40 -1.41 6.36
CA LYS A 74 10.84 -2.36 7.39
C LYS A 74 11.83 -1.74 8.37
N ALA A 75 12.89 -1.12 7.85
CA ALA A 75 13.95 -0.49 8.64
C ALA A 75 13.48 0.73 9.46
N THR A 76 12.25 1.20 9.25
CA THR A 76 11.69 2.35 9.99
C THR A 76 11.21 1.97 11.39
N PHE A 77 11.03 0.68 11.65
CA PHE A 77 10.55 0.16 12.93
C PHE A 77 11.64 -0.68 13.58
N LYS A 78 11.77 -0.55 14.91
CA LYS A 78 12.76 -1.32 15.65
C LYS A 78 12.30 -2.75 15.89
N ASP A 79 11.05 -2.91 16.30
CA ASP A 79 10.47 -4.18 16.72
C ASP A 79 8.95 -4.20 16.51
N TRP A 80 8.33 -5.32 16.91
CA TRP A 80 6.89 -5.53 16.84
C TRP A 80 6.11 -4.48 17.64
N ASN A 81 6.57 -4.18 18.85
CA ASN A 81 5.88 -3.26 19.74
C ASN A 81 5.91 -1.83 19.17
N ASP A 82 7.05 -1.39 18.66
CA ASP A 82 7.22 -0.10 18.02
C ASP A 82 6.26 0.07 16.83
N LEU A 83 6.12 -0.96 15.98
CA LEU A 83 5.14 -0.95 14.88
C LEU A 83 3.69 -0.85 15.40
N MET A 84 3.34 -1.61 16.43
CA MET A 84 1.96 -1.70 16.92
C MET A 84 1.49 -0.44 17.68
N THR A 85 2.41 0.26 18.35
CA THR A 85 2.10 1.49 19.11
C THR A 85 2.15 2.75 18.27
N CYS A 86 2.84 2.74 17.13
CA CYS A 86 3.03 3.91 16.28
C CYS A 86 1.69 4.55 15.82
N SER A 87 1.52 5.81 16.18
CA SER A 87 0.43 6.67 15.71
C SER A 87 0.68 7.18 14.29
N LYS A 88 -0.38 7.65 13.61
CA LYS A 88 -0.24 8.28 12.28
C LYS A 88 0.70 9.50 12.29
N ARG A 89 0.82 10.18 13.44
CA ARG A 89 1.72 11.34 13.61
C ARG A 89 3.18 10.90 13.71
N GLU A 90 3.47 9.85 14.46
CA GLU A 90 4.84 9.30 14.53
C GLU A 90 5.28 8.74 13.18
N LEU A 91 4.40 8.01 12.48
CA LEU A 91 4.66 7.55 11.11
C LEU A 91 4.99 8.71 10.17
N ARG A 92 4.32 9.86 10.31
CA ARG A 92 4.65 11.08 9.55
C ARG A 92 6.05 11.58 9.87
N ASN A 93 6.41 11.64 11.15
CA ASN A 93 7.70 12.14 11.60
C ASN A 93 8.85 11.25 11.12
N ARG A 94 8.60 9.94 10.96
CA ARG A 94 9.54 8.96 10.38
C ARG A 94 9.62 9.01 8.85
N GLY A 95 8.95 9.96 8.20
CA GLY A 95 9.02 10.13 6.74
C GLY A 95 8.10 9.20 5.94
N VAL A 96 7.18 8.47 6.58
CA VAL A 96 6.28 7.55 5.85
C VAL A 96 5.21 8.34 5.07
N PRO A 97 5.06 8.11 3.74
CA PRO A 97 4.07 8.77 2.90
C PRO A 97 2.62 8.56 3.35
N VAL A 98 1.73 9.44 2.89
CA VAL A 98 0.33 9.49 3.33
C VAL A 98 -0.44 8.20 3.07
N MET A 99 -0.29 7.60 1.90
CA MET A 99 -0.99 6.35 1.55
C MET A 99 -0.42 5.17 2.34
N THR A 100 0.90 5.03 2.39
CA THR A 100 1.58 3.96 3.12
C THR A 100 1.26 3.99 4.62
N ARG A 101 1.33 5.15 5.28
CA ARG A 101 0.98 5.23 6.71
C ARG A 101 -0.49 4.92 7.00
N ARG A 102 -1.40 5.21 6.05
CA ARG A 102 -2.82 4.84 6.16
C ARG A 102 -2.97 3.33 6.05
N ALA A 103 -2.29 2.69 5.10
CA ALA A 103 -2.28 1.24 4.95
C ALA A 103 -1.73 0.54 6.20
N ILE A 104 -0.53 0.94 6.67
CA ILE A 104 0.08 0.39 7.88
C ILE A 104 -0.86 0.53 9.08
N ARG A 105 -1.39 1.74 9.33
CA ARG A 105 -2.26 1.94 10.50
C ARG A 105 -3.59 1.18 10.39
N SER A 106 -4.15 1.08 9.19
CA SER A 106 -5.35 0.28 8.95
C SER A 106 -5.09 -1.20 9.22
N ALA A 107 -3.96 -1.73 8.75
CA ALA A 107 -3.59 -3.12 8.97
C ALA A 107 -3.32 -3.42 10.45
N VAL A 108 -2.60 -2.53 11.16
CA VAL A 108 -2.37 -2.66 12.61
C VAL A 108 -3.69 -2.69 13.38
N LEU A 109 -4.63 -1.78 13.07
CA LEU A 109 -5.95 -1.77 13.71
C LEU A 109 -6.76 -3.03 13.40
N ALA A 110 -6.73 -3.49 12.15
CA ALA A 110 -7.40 -4.73 11.76
C ALA A 110 -6.83 -5.94 12.52
N PHE A 111 -5.51 -6.00 12.67
CA PHE A 111 -4.83 -7.05 13.42
C PHE A 111 -5.18 -7.03 14.91
N GLN A 112 -5.23 -5.86 15.53
CA GLN A 112 -5.69 -5.71 16.92
C GLN A 112 -7.16 -6.13 17.09
N ASN A 113 -8.00 -5.93 16.07
CA ASN A 113 -9.39 -6.37 16.03
C ASN A 113 -9.56 -7.87 15.74
N GLY A 114 -8.48 -8.62 15.53
CA GLY A 114 -8.52 -10.07 15.28
C GLY A 114 -8.35 -10.48 13.81
N ASN A 115 -8.30 -9.53 12.87
CA ASN A 115 -8.19 -9.83 11.43
C ASN A 115 -6.72 -9.82 10.98
N PRO A 116 -6.10 -10.96 10.68
CA PRO A 116 -4.74 -11.01 10.15
C PRO A 116 -4.65 -10.39 8.73
N PRO A 117 -3.46 -9.95 8.28
CA PRO A 117 -3.27 -9.38 6.95
C PRO A 117 -3.27 -10.47 5.86
N GLU A 118 -4.43 -11.08 5.62
CA GLU A 118 -4.66 -12.15 4.64
C GLU A 118 -5.37 -11.59 3.40
N ARG A 119 -4.65 -10.78 2.61
CA ARG A 119 -5.17 -10.25 1.35
C ARG A 119 -4.28 -10.67 0.19
N PHE A 120 -4.90 -10.87 -0.97
CA PHE A 120 -4.19 -11.17 -2.21
C PHE A 120 -3.43 -9.93 -2.70
N ASP A 121 -2.20 -10.12 -3.21
CA ASP A 121 -1.42 -9.04 -3.82
C ASP A 121 -2.04 -8.69 -5.18
N THR A 122 -2.48 -7.44 -5.35
CA THR A 122 -3.14 -6.99 -6.58
C THR A 122 -2.20 -6.28 -7.54
N LYS A 123 -0.88 -6.23 -7.26
CA LYS A 123 0.10 -5.54 -8.10
C LYS A 123 0.14 -6.09 -9.52
N GLU A 124 0.29 -7.40 -9.68
CA GLU A 124 0.43 -8.05 -11.00
C GLU A 124 -0.86 -7.99 -11.79
N GLU A 125 -1.99 -8.26 -11.14
CA GLU A 125 -3.32 -8.13 -11.75
C GLU A 125 -3.52 -6.70 -12.27
N TRP A 126 -3.22 -5.70 -11.45
CA TRP A 126 -3.38 -4.30 -11.84
C TRP A 126 -2.42 -3.89 -12.97
N LEU A 127 -1.19 -4.43 -12.99
CA LEU A 127 -0.24 -4.20 -14.09
C LEU A 127 -0.74 -4.77 -15.42
N TYR A 128 -1.36 -5.95 -15.41
CA TYR A 128 -2.01 -6.52 -16.59
C TYR A 128 -3.11 -5.59 -17.10
N TYR A 129 -4.02 -5.13 -16.24
CA TYR A 129 -5.11 -4.25 -16.69
C TYR A 129 -4.64 -2.84 -17.08
N LYS A 130 -3.52 -2.36 -16.53
CA LYS A 130 -2.93 -1.08 -16.88
C LYS A 130 -2.47 -0.98 -18.34
N GLN A 131 -2.18 -2.12 -18.99
CA GLN A 131 -1.73 -2.11 -20.39
C GLN A 131 -2.81 -1.59 -21.35
N PHE A 132 -4.09 -1.71 -20.97
CA PHE A 132 -5.21 -1.22 -21.76
C PHE A 132 -5.49 0.27 -21.52
N LYS A 133 -5.94 0.98 -22.55
CA LYS A 133 -6.25 2.43 -22.48
C LYS A 133 -7.61 2.72 -21.84
N THR A 134 -7.86 2.12 -20.67
CA THR A 134 -9.03 2.46 -19.85
C THR A 134 -8.82 3.84 -19.20
N LYS A 135 -9.86 4.69 -19.19
CA LYS A 135 -9.77 6.03 -18.58
C LYS A 135 -9.84 5.98 -17.05
N ASP A 136 -10.55 5.01 -16.52
CA ASP A 136 -10.94 4.89 -15.12
C ASP A 136 -10.27 3.70 -14.40
N TYR A 137 -9.44 2.92 -15.09
CA TYR A 137 -8.80 1.70 -14.56
C TYR A 137 -9.78 0.66 -13.99
N SER A 138 -10.98 0.56 -14.57
CA SER A 138 -12.11 -0.27 -14.11
C SER A 138 -11.99 -1.78 -14.37
N TYR A 139 -10.77 -2.32 -14.49
CA TYR A 139 -10.52 -3.73 -14.84
C TYR A 139 -11.16 -4.19 -16.16
N ARG A 140 -11.37 -3.25 -17.10
CA ARG A 140 -11.90 -3.54 -18.44
C ARG A 140 -10.76 -3.72 -19.44
N VAL A 141 -11.07 -4.45 -20.51
CA VAL A 141 -10.18 -4.64 -21.65
C VAL A 141 -10.66 -3.77 -22.79
N ILE A 142 -9.91 -2.72 -23.11
CA ILE A 142 -10.16 -1.85 -24.27
C ILE A 142 -8.93 -1.97 -25.17
N PRO A 143 -8.99 -2.78 -26.25
CA PRO A 143 -7.89 -2.88 -27.19
C PRO A 143 -7.74 -1.58 -27.98
N GLU A 144 -6.51 -1.27 -28.36
CA GLU A 144 -6.25 -0.19 -29.31
C GLU A 144 -6.61 -0.67 -30.71
N LEU A 145 -7.41 0.13 -31.43
CA LEU A 145 -7.72 -0.12 -32.83
C LEU A 145 -6.75 0.71 -33.69
N PRO A 146 -5.79 0.08 -34.39
CA PRO A 146 -4.87 0.81 -35.27
C PRO A 146 -5.62 1.33 -36.50
N GLU A 147 -5.07 2.37 -37.15
CA GLU A 147 -5.66 2.95 -38.37
C GLU A 147 -5.81 1.91 -39.49
N LYS A 148 -4.80 1.04 -39.64
CA LYS A 148 -4.78 -0.03 -40.63
C LYS A 148 -4.90 -1.39 -39.94
N TYR A 149 -6.13 -1.85 -39.82
CA TYR A 149 -6.45 -3.15 -39.22
C TYR A 149 -6.85 -4.20 -40.26
N ARG A 150 -6.93 -3.81 -41.54
CA ARG A 150 -7.22 -4.72 -42.66
C ARG A 150 -5.98 -4.93 -43.54
N PRO A 151 -5.70 -6.18 -43.98
CA PRO A 151 -4.52 -6.50 -44.80
C PRO A 151 -4.39 -5.65 -46.08
N HIS A 152 -5.48 -5.37 -46.80
CA HIS A 152 -5.44 -4.60 -48.05
C HIS A 152 -4.98 -3.14 -47.85
N GLN A 153 -5.23 -2.55 -46.67
CA GLN A 153 -4.76 -1.20 -46.33
C GLN A 153 -3.23 -1.15 -46.12
N ASN A 154 -2.62 -2.31 -45.84
CA ASN A 154 -1.19 -2.50 -45.64
C ASN A 154 -0.43 -2.82 -46.94
N GLY A 155 -1.09 -2.75 -48.11
CA GLY A 155 -0.46 -3.05 -49.40
C GLY A 155 -0.44 -4.54 -49.76
N ILE A 156 -1.17 -5.39 -49.03
CA ILE A 156 -1.40 -6.78 -49.42
C ILE A 156 -2.50 -6.79 -50.49
N ASP A 157 -2.10 -7.03 -51.73
CA ASP A 157 -2.99 -6.94 -52.90
C ASP A 157 -4.12 -7.99 -52.88
N GLN A 158 -3.75 -9.24 -52.60
CA GLN A 158 -4.69 -10.37 -52.53
C GLN A 158 -4.32 -11.33 -51.41
N ALA A 159 -5.24 -12.23 -51.07
CA ALA A 159 -4.97 -13.29 -50.11
C ALA A 159 -3.80 -14.17 -50.58
N PRO A 160 -2.85 -14.55 -49.70
CA PRO A 160 -1.77 -15.44 -50.08
C PRO A 160 -2.34 -16.82 -50.46
N VAL A 161 -2.11 -17.24 -51.70
CA VAL A 161 -2.46 -18.57 -52.18
C VAL A 161 -1.29 -19.51 -51.83
N PRO A 162 -1.53 -20.59 -51.05
CA PRO A 162 -0.47 -21.54 -50.73
C PRO A 162 -0.10 -22.34 -51.98
N ASP A 163 1.18 -22.74 -52.08
CA ASP A 163 1.63 -23.61 -53.15
C ASP A 163 1.16 -25.06 -52.88
N TYR A 164 0.11 -25.48 -53.59
CA TYR A 164 -0.46 -26.82 -53.47
C TYR A 164 0.48 -27.93 -53.95
N TYR A 165 1.47 -27.63 -54.78
CA TYR A 165 2.45 -28.63 -55.19
C TYR A 165 3.41 -28.91 -54.03
N GLU A 166 3.91 -27.87 -53.39
CA GLU A 166 4.89 -27.97 -52.31
C GLU A 166 4.30 -28.60 -51.03
N ILE A 167 3.10 -28.19 -50.62
CA ILE A 167 2.48 -28.71 -49.38
C ILE A 167 2.04 -30.18 -49.48
N ASN A 168 1.90 -30.72 -50.70
CA ASN A 168 1.50 -32.10 -50.93
C ASN A 168 2.70 -33.04 -51.15
N GLN A 169 3.93 -32.54 -51.10
CA GLN A 169 5.11 -33.39 -51.17
C GLN A 169 5.17 -34.32 -49.96
N MET A 170 5.67 -35.54 -50.17
CA MET A 170 5.90 -36.46 -49.07
C MET A 170 6.95 -35.88 -48.14
N PRO A 171 6.65 -35.77 -46.82
CA PRO A 171 7.64 -35.30 -45.87
C PRO A 171 8.77 -36.33 -45.75
N GLU A 172 9.96 -35.86 -45.36
CA GLU A 172 11.18 -36.70 -45.36
C GLU A 172 11.05 -38.00 -44.56
N TRP A 173 10.28 -37.98 -43.47
CA TRP A 173 10.08 -39.18 -42.64
C TRP A 173 9.28 -40.25 -43.39
N ALA A 174 8.29 -39.86 -44.20
CA ALA A 174 7.50 -40.79 -45.01
C ALA A 174 8.36 -41.38 -46.14
N VAL A 175 9.22 -40.56 -46.75
CA VAL A 175 10.20 -41.02 -47.76
C VAL A 175 11.19 -42.03 -47.18
N LYS A 176 11.67 -41.79 -45.95
CA LYS A 176 12.57 -42.73 -45.25
C LYS A 176 11.87 -44.04 -44.88
N GLU A 177 10.60 -43.99 -44.49
CA GLU A 177 9.83 -45.19 -44.16
C GLU A 177 9.48 -46.02 -45.40
N GLU A 178 9.14 -45.40 -46.52
CA GLU A 178 8.96 -46.09 -47.81
C GLU A 178 10.24 -46.83 -48.23
N LYS A 179 11.42 -46.20 -48.08
CA LYS A 179 12.72 -46.87 -48.33
C LYS A 179 12.92 -48.09 -47.42
N ARG A 180 12.66 -47.95 -46.11
CA ARG A 180 12.76 -49.05 -45.15
C ARG A 180 11.82 -50.21 -45.49
N LEU A 181 10.59 -49.91 -45.90
CA LEU A 181 9.59 -50.92 -46.30
C LEU A 181 9.98 -51.62 -47.61
N ALA A 182 10.52 -50.88 -48.59
CA ALA A 182 11.01 -51.44 -49.84
C ALA A 182 12.20 -52.40 -49.62
N GLU A 183 13.18 -51.99 -48.80
CA GLU A 183 14.31 -52.84 -48.40
C GLU A 183 13.82 -54.12 -47.71
N LYS A 184 12.89 -53.99 -46.75
CA LYS A 184 12.30 -55.14 -46.05
C LYS A 184 11.60 -56.12 -47.01
N LYS A 185 10.84 -55.62 -47.98
CA LYS A 185 10.18 -56.45 -49.01
C LYS A 185 11.17 -57.14 -49.95
N SER A 186 12.32 -56.51 -50.25
CA SER A 186 13.35 -57.10 -51.11
C SER A 186 14.22 -58.16 -50.42
N SER A 187 14.21 -58.18 -49.09
CA SER A 187 14.94 -59.15 -48.25
C SER A 187 14.10 -60.35 -47.79
N SER A 188 12.85 -60.48 -48.28
CA SER A 188 11.97 -61.64 -48.09
C SER A 188 11.79 -62.38 -49.41
#